data_AF-A0A1J3J4X9-F1
#
_entry.id   AF-A0A1J3J4X9-F1
#
_cell.length_a   1.000
_cell.length_b   1.000
_cell.length_c   1.000
_cell.angle_alpha   90.00
_cell.angle_beta   90.00
_cell.angle_gamma   90.00
#
_symmetry.space_group_name_H-M   'P 1'
#
loop_
_entity.id
_entity.type
_entity.pdbx_description
1 polymer ?
#
loop_
_entity_poly.entity_id
_entity_poly.type
_entity_poly.pdbx_seq_one_letter_code
_entity_poly.pdbx_strand_id
1 'polypeptide(L)'
;NCLPVAALIDDRILCMHGGLSPDLTSIDQIKKIEKPTDVPDTGLLCDLLWSDPDKDTQGWGENERGVSFTFGPDLVQLFCKNHDLDLVCRAHQVVEEGYEFFAKRQLITIFSAPNYCGEFNNSGALMSVDENLVCSFQILKPA
;
A
#
# COMPACT_ATOMS: atom_id res chain seq x y z
N ASN A 1 -16.57 -4.13 -13.04
CA ASN A 1 -15.38 -3.75 -12.25
C ASN A 1 -14.47 -2.84 -13.05
N CYS A 2 -14.61 -1.51 -12.87
CA CYS A 2 -13.93 -0.49 -13.70
C CYS A 2 -13.05 0.48 -12.89
N LEU A 3 -12.90 0.25 -11.58
CA LEU A 3 -12.11 1.12 -10.70
C LEU A 3 -10.64 1.14 -11.15
N PRO A 4 -9.94 2.29 -11.04
CA PRO A 4 -8.48 2.30 -11.11
C PRO A 4 -7.89 1.53 -9.93
N VAL A 5 -6.70 0.97 -10.12
CA VAL A 5 -6.05 0.09 -9.13
C VAL A 5 -4.84 0.72 -8.45
N ALA A 6 -4.29 1.77 -9.06
CA ALA A 6 -3.21 2.57 -8.49
C ALA A 6 -3.30 4.02 -8.98
N ALA A 7 -2.60 4.92 -8.29
CA ALA A 7 -2.40 6.30 -8.68
C ALA A 7 -0.93 6.68 -8.45
N LEU A 8 -0.41 7.60 -9.26
CA LEU A 8 0.94 8.16 -9.09
C LEU A 8 0.80 9.67 -8.89
N ILE A 9 1.26 10.17 -7.74
CA ILE A 9 1.19 11.58 -7.37
C ILE A 9 2.57 12.21 -7.62
N ASP A 10 2.58 13.21 -8.49
CA ASP A 10 3.76 14.01 -8.88
C ASP A 10 4.99 13.18 -9.26
N ASP A 11 4.76 12.00 -9.85
CA ASP A 11 5.80 11.02 -10.20
C ASP A 11 6.68 10.53 -9.03
N ARG A 12 6.29 10.80 -7.77
CA ARG A 12 7.05 10.46 -6.55
C ARG A 12 6.35 9.54 -5.58
N ILE A 13 5.01 9.56 -5.52
CA ILE A 13 4.24 8.75 -4.57
C ILE A 13 3.33 7.78 -5.32
N LEU A 14 3.62 6.48 -5.24
CA LEU A 14 2.76 5.45 -5.80
C LEU A 14 1.74 5.01 -4.76
N CYS A 15 0.45 5.10 -5.10
CA CYS A 15 -0.65 4.70 -4.25
C CYS A 15 -1.34 3.43 -4.77
N MET A 16 -1.57 2.45 -3.90
CA MET A 16 -2.40 1.26 -4.17
C MET A 16 -3.09 0.78 -2.88
N HIS A 17 -4.02 -0.17 -2.96
CA HIS A 17 -4.70 -0.67 -1.76
C HIS A 17 -3.83 -1.66 -0.98
N GLY A 18 -3.38 -2.72 -1.67
CA GLY A 18 -2.52 -3.79 -1.19
C GLY A 18 -1.07 -3.34 -1.13
N GLY A 19 -0.22 -3.83 -2.01
CA GLY A 19 1.18 -3.41 -2.01
C GLY A 19 1.89 -3.81 -3.29
N LEU A 20 3.16 -4.19 -3.14
CA LEU A 20 4.01 -4.57 -4.26
C LEU A 20 3.63 -5.97 -4.79
N SER A 21 4.05 -6.28 -6.02
CA SER A 21 3.90 -7.60 -6.63
C SER A 21 5.25 -8.10 -7.15
N PRO A 22 5.54 -9.41 -7.08
CA PRO A 22 6.70 -9.99 -7.77
C PRO A 22 6.61 -9.81 -9.29
N ASP A 23 5.39 -9.64 -9.83
CA ASP A 23 5.15 -9.42 -11.26
C ASP A 23 5.25 -7.93 -11.66
N LEU A 24 5.35 -7.02 -10.69
CA LEU A 24 5.46 -5.57 -10.94
C LEU A 24 6.93 -5.17 -11.09
N THR A 25 7.40 -5.23 -12.34
CA THR A 25 8.74 -4.77 -12.74
C THR A 25 8.74 -3.36 -13.34
N SER A 26 7.59 -2.86 -13.79
CA SER A 26 7.38 -1.53 -14.32
C SER A 26 5.99 -1.02 -13.99
N ILE A 27 5.90 0.24 -13.56
CA ILE A 27 4.62 0.93 -13.27
C ILE A 27 3.69 0.93 -14.51
N ASP A 28 4.26 0.89 -15.73
CA ASP A 28 3.46 0.82 -16.96
C ASP A 28 2.68 -0.49 -17.12
N GLN A 29 3.07 -1.57 -16.41
CA GLN A 29 2.27 -2.81 -16.39
C GLN A 29 0.89 -2.56 -15.77
N ILE A 30 0.78 -1.65 -14.80
CA ILE A 30 -0.49 -1.30 -14.15
C ILE A 30 -1.43 -0.63 -15.16
N LYS A 31 -0.90 0.23 -16.04
CA LYS A 31 -1.67 0.92 -17.09
C LYS A 31 -2.24 -0.04 -18.14
N LYS A 32 -1.63 -1.21 -18.30
CA LYS A 32 -2.02 -2.24 -19.27
C LYS A 32 -3.09 -3.20 -18.75
N ILE A 33 -3.52 -3.07 -17.50
CA ILE A 33 -4.62 -3.87 -16.96
C ILE A 33 -5.91 -3.45 -17.66
N GLU A 34 -6.44 -4.34 -18.50
CA GLU A 34 -7.67 -4.12 -19.23
C GLU A 34 -8.87 -4.09 -18.28
N LYS A 35 -9.84 -3.24 -18.59
CA LYS A 35 -11.09 -3.09 -17.82
C LYS A 35 -12.29 -3.18 -18.76
N PRO A 36 -13.42 -3.77 -18.33
CA PRO A 36 -13.67 -4.31 -16.99
C PRO A 36 -12.94 -5.62 -16.73
N THR A 37 -12.47 -5.83 -15.51
CA THR A 37 -11.85 -7.10 -15.08
C THR A 37 -12.24 -7.40 -13.65
N ASP A 38 -12.44 -8.68 -13.34
CA ASP A 38 -12.54 -9.15 -11.95
C ASP A 38 -11.13 -9.28 -11.34
N VAL A 39 -11.07 -9.33 -10.02
CA VAL A 39 -9.80 -9.56 -9.31
C VAL A 39 -9.48 -11.05 -9.42
N PRO A 40 -8.36 -11.44 -10.05
CA PRO A 40 -7.95 -12.84 -10.14
C PRO A 40 -7.48 -13.36 -8.77
N ASP A 41 -7.41 -14.68 -8.61
CA ASP A 41 -6.89 -15.30 -7.39
C ASP A 41 -5.38 -15.08 -7.20
N THR A 42 -4.64 -14.83 -8.30
CA THR A 42 -3.18 -14.63 -8.31
C THR A 42 -2.73 -13.60 -9.35
N GLY A 43 -1.47 -13.18 -9.25
CA GLY A 43 -0.79 -12.29 -10.20
C GLY A 43 -0.97 -10.81 -9.90
N LEU A 44 -0.43 -9.97 -10.78
CA LEU A 44 -0.30 -8.53 -10.56
C LEU A 44 -1.54 -7.85 -9.94
N LEU A 45 -2.73 -8.01 -10.52
CA LEU A 45 -3.94 -7.35 -10.01
C LEU A 45 -4.33 -7.84 -8.60
N CYS A 46 -4.14 -9.13 -8.31
CA CYS A 46 -4.36 -9.68 -6.97
C CYS A 46 -3.40 -9.00 -5.98
N ASP A 47 -2.11 -8.99 -6.30
CA ASP A 47 -1.06 -8.50 -5.40
C ASP A 47 -1.17 -7.00 -5.10
N LEU A 48 -1.50 -6.17 -6.10
CA LEU A 48 -1.76 -4.74 -5.92
C LEU A 48 -2.88 -4.45 -4.91
N LEU A 49 -3.75 -5.43 -4.65
CA LEU A 49 -4.90 -5.32 -3.76
C LEU A 49 -4.73 -6.11 -2.44
N TRP A 50 -3.88 -7.14 -2.40
CA TRP A 50 -3.84 -8.09 -1.28
C TRP A 50 -2.48 -8.30 -0.63
N SER A 51 -1.37 -7.84 -1.22
CA SER A 51 -0.05 -8.03 -0.61
C SER A 51 0.15 -7.10 0.59
N ASP A 52 0.97 -7.54 1.55
CA ASP A 52 1.24 -6.82 2.80
C ASP A 52 2.73 -6.65 3.09
N PRO A 53 3.17 -5.49 3.63
CA PRO A 53 4.51 -5.33 4.15
C PRO A 53 4.70 -6.17 5.43
N ASP A 54 5.87 -6.80 5.57
CA ASP A 54 6.27 -7.51 6.78
C ASP A 54 7.74 -7.20 7.11
N LYS A 55 8.00 -6.80 8.37
CA LYS A 55 9.33 -6.42 8.86
C LYS A 55 10.26 -7.61 9.07
N ASP A 56 9.69 -8.79 9.30
CA ASP A 56 10.42 -10.02 9.62
C ASP A 56 10.68 -10.86 8.35
N THR A 57 10.04 -10.49 7.23
CA THR A 57 10.27 -11.06 5.90
C THR A 57 11.45 -10.39 5.19
N GLN A 58 12.33 -11.20 4.60
CA GLN A 58 13.35 -10.75 3.64
C GLN A 58 12.95 -11.19 2.23
N GLY A 59 12.79 -10.25 1.29
CA GLY A 59 12.24 -10.57 -0.02
C GLY A 59 10.73 -10.79 0.02
N TRP A 60 10.25 -11.87 -0.61
CA TRP A 60 8.84 -12.27 -0.64
C TRP A 60 8.58 -13.40 0.36
N GLY A 61 7.45 -13.35 1.06
CA GLY A 61 7.01 -14.37 2.01
C GLY A 61 5.56 -14.82 1.75
N GLU A 62 5.14 -15.86 2.47
CA GLU A 62 3.75 -16.30 2.46
C GLU A 62 2.86 -15.32 3.24
N ASN A 63 1.67 -15.01 2.71
CA ASN A 63 0.70 -14.18 3.40
C ASN A 63 -0.26 -15.04 4.24
N GLU A 64 -0.33 -14.77 5.54
CA GLU A 64 -1.23 -15.46 6.47
C GLU A 64 -2.72 -15.29 6.12
N ARG A 65 -3.06 -14.32 5.26
CA ARG A 65 -4.41 -14.16 4.69
C ARG A 65 -4.78 -15.28 3.71
N GLY A 66 -3.82 -16.11 3.29
CA GLY A 66 -4.03 -17.17 2.31
C GLY A 66 -4.17 -16.67 0.86
N VAL A 67 -3.81 -15.41 0.60
CA VAL A 67 -3.85 -14.79 -0.73
C VAL A 67 -2.67 -13.83 -0.90
N SER A 68 -2.10 -13.79 -2.10
CA SER A 68 -0.91 -12.99 -2.42
C SER A 68 0.29 -13.27 -1.49
N PHE A 69 1.16 -12.28 -1.28
CA PHE A 69 2.45 -12.41 -0.62
C PHE A 69 2.64 -11.36 0.47
N THR A 70 3.56 -11.62 1.39
CA THR A 70 4.20 -10.56 2.18
C THR A 70 5.47 -10.09 1.47
N PHE A 71 5.89 -8.85 1.75
CA PHE A 71 7.14 -8.30 1.21
C PHE A 71 7.95 -7.53 2.25
N GLY A 72 9.27 -7.72 2.19
CA GLY A 72 10.22 -7.13 3.12
C GLY A 72 10.55 -5.66 2.84
N PRO A 73 11.22 -4.99 3.80
CA PRO A 73 11.65 -3.60 3.64
C PRO A 73 12.74 -3.44 2.57
N ASP A 74 13.47 -4.50 2.23
CA ASP A 74 14.44 -4.54 1.15
C ASP A 74 13.79 -4.38 -0.22
N LEU A 75 12.64 -5.01 -0.43
CA LEU A 75 11.89 -4.89 -1.68
C LEU A 75 11.27 -3.51 -1.85
N VAL A 76 10.76 -2.89 -0.79
CA VAL A 76 10.28 -1.51 -0.82
C VAL A 76 11.40 -0.55 -1.20
N GLN A 77 12.55 -0.65 -0.52
CA GLN A 77 13.72 0.17 -0.81
C GLN A 77 14.20 0.01 -2.26
N LEU A 78 14.28 -1.24 -2.74
CA LEU A 78 14.68 -1.54 -4.11
C LEU A 78 13.68 -1.00 -5.13
N PHE A 79 12.38 -1.19 -4.89
CA PHE A 79 11.32 -0.71 -5.77
C PHE A 79 11.33 0.81 -5.89
N CYS A 80 11.34 1.52 -4.75
CA CYS A 80 11.40 2.98 -4.74
C CYS A 80 12.64 3.49 -5.49
N LYS A 81 13.81 2.88 -5.27
CA LYS A 81 15.04 3.24 -5.97
C LYS A 81 14.96 2.99 -7.49
N ASN A 82 14.42 1.85 -7.91
CA ASN A 82 14.36 1.48 -9.33
C ASN A 82 13.38 2.33 -10.13
N HIS A 83 12.36 2.88 -9.46
CA HIS A 83 11.30 3.68 -10.08
C HIS A 83 11.40 5.18 -9.76
N ASP A 84 12.47 5.62 -9.10
CA ASP A 84 12.68 7.01 -8.66
C ASP A 84 11.53 7.56 -7.81
N LEU A 85 10.95 6.72 -6.96
CA LEU A 85 9.88 7.06 -6.02
C LEU A 85 10.42 7.39 -4.64
N ASP A 86 9.74 8.31 -3.97
CA ASP A 86 10.03 8.65 -2.57
C ASP A 86 9.21 7.78 -1.61
N LEU A 87 7.97 7.44 -1.99
CA LEU A 87 7.00 6.82 -1.09
C LEU A 87 6.03 5.88 -1.81
N VAL A 88 5.76 4.74 -1.20
CA VAL A 88 4.59 3.91 -1.47
C VAL A 88 3.52 4.19 -0.43
N CYS A 89 2.33 4.62 -0.84
CA CYS A 89 1.20 4.85 0.06
C CYS A 89 0.15 3.75 -0.14
N ARG A 90 -0.23 3.07 0.94
CA ARG A 90 -1.16 1.94 0.90
C ARG A 90 -2.15 1.91 2.06
N ALA A 91 -3.07 0.94 2.06
CA ALA A 91 -4.10 0.80 3.10
C ALA A 91 -4.17 -0.63 3.68
N HIS A 92 -5.31 -1.33 3.57
CA HIS A 92 -5.55 -2.76 3.83
C HIS A 92 -5.33 -3.31 5.27
N GLN A 93 -4.32 -2.86 6.00
CA GLN A 93 -4.02 -3.27 7.37
C GLN A 93 -4.52 -2.21 8.36
N VAL A 94 -5.19 -2.67 9.42
CA VAL A 94 -5.54 -1.83 10.58
C VAL A 94 -4.24 -1.51 11.32
N VAL A 95 -4.02 -0.24 11.61
CA VAL A 95 -2.85 0.25 12.37
C VAL A 95 -3.31 1.18 13.49
N GLU A 96 -2.63 1.14 14.64
CA GLU A 96 -3.11 1.72 15.91
C GLU A 96 -3.47 3.21 15.79
N GLU A 97 -2.59 4.03 15.22
CA GLU A 97 -2.79 5.47 15.07
C GLU A 97 -3.48 5.85 13.74
N GLY A 98 -3.98 4.88 12.99
CA GLY A 98 -4.55 5.09 11.66
C GLY A 98 -3.52 5.34 10.55
N TYR A 99 -2.24 5.52 10.90
CA TYR A 99 -1.14 5.46 9.94
C TYR A 99 0.08 4.77 10.53
N GLU A 100 0.90 4.14 9.69
CA GLU A 100 2.17 3.53 10.11
C GLU A 100 3.21 3.59 8.99
N PHE A 101 4.44 4.01 9.33
CA PHE A 101 5.56 4.00 8.40
C PHE A 101 6.31 2.68 8.42
N PHE A 102 6.79 2.28 7.25
CA PHE A 102 7.59 1.08 7.02
C PHE A 102 8.82 1.41 6.17
N ALA A 103 9.82 0.51 6.15
CA ALA A 103 11.02 0.59 5.30
C ALA A 103 11.69 1.98 5.31
N LYS A 104 12.07 2.48 6.50
CA LYS A 104 12.68 3.82 6.68
C LYS A 104 11.83 4.96 6.11
N ARG A 105 10.50 4.86 6.27
CA ARG A 105 9.49 5.83 5.81
C ARG A 105 9.30 5.87 4.28
N GLN A 106 9.77 4.86 3.56
CA GLN A 106 9.53 4.73 2.11
C GLN A 106 8.23 3.99 1.78
N LEU A 107 7.54 3.43 2.79
CA LEU A 107 6.16 3.00 2.67
C LEU A 107 5.35 3.53 3.85
N ILE A 108 4.09 3.87 3.58
CA ILE A 108 3.13 4.23 4.61
C ILE A 108 1.82 3.47 4.42
N THR A 109 1.31 2.91 5.51
CA THR A 109 -0.05 2.37 5.61
C THR A 109 -0.96 3.47 6.17
N ILE A 110 -2.10 3.72 5.52
CA ILE A 110 -3.18 4.61 5.98
C ILE A 110 -4.44 3.79 6.17
N PHE A 111 -5.04 3.90 7.34
CA PHE A 111 -6.30 3.28 7.70
C PHE A 111 -7.25 4.33 8.29
N SER A 112 -8.41 4.53 7.67
CA SER A 112 -9.28 5.69 7.98
C SER A 112 -10.55 5.34 8.75
N ALA A 113 -10.76 4.08 9.13
CA ALA A 113 -11.91 3.65 9.93
C ALA A 113 -11.51 3.54 11.41
N PRO A 114 -11.85 4.52 12.27
CA PRO A 114 -11.60 4.43 13.71
C PRO A 114 -12.51 3.38 14.35
N ASN A 115 -12.06 2.81 15.46
CA ASN A 115 -12.74 1.72 16.15
C ASN A 115 -13.15 0.57 15.20
N TYR A 116 -12.22 0.07 14.39
CA TYR A 116 -12.58 -0.84 13.30
C TYR A 116 -13.36 -2.05 13.82
N CYS A 117 -14.48 -2.37 13.17
CA CYS A 117 -15.45 -3.39 13.58
C CYS A 117 -15.98 -3.29 15.02
N GLY A 118 -15.71 -2.21 15.77
CA GLY A 118 -15.99 -2.11 17.21
C GLY A 118 -15.08 -2.96 18.10
N GLU A 119 -14.02 -3.53 17.53
CA GLU A 119 -13.12 -4.47 18.20
C GLU A 119 -11.70 -3.92 18.32
N PHE A 120 -11.29 -3.11 17.35
CA PHE A 120 -9.96 -2.55 17.27
C PHE A 120 -10.02 -1.11 17.77
N ASN A 121 -9.41 -0.78 18.92
CA ASN A 121 -9.40 0.59 19.47
C ASN A 121 -8.48 1.56 18.67
N ASN A 122 -8.36 1.35 17.37
CA ASN A 122 -7.49 2.13 16.49
C ASN A 122 -8.11 3.50 16.16
N SER A 123 -7.25 4.47 15.89
CA SER A 123 -7.63 5.72 15.25
C SER A 123 -7.76 5.53 13.73
N GLY A 124 -8.48 6.45 13.08
CA GLY A 124 -8.43 6.64 11.65
C GLY A 124 -7.46 7.77 11.30
N ALA A 125 -6.77 7.69 10.16
CA ALA A 125 -5.95 8.80 9.66
C ALA A 125 -6.31 9.18 8.22
N LEU A 126 -6.01 10.44 7.89
CA LEU A 126 -5.94 10.96 6.52
C LEU A 126 -4.56 11.59 6.30
N MET A 127 -3.95 11.27 5.17
CA MET A 127 -2.70 11.91 4.72
C MET A 127 -3.01 13.04 3.74
N SER A 128 -2.53 14.24 4.04
CA SER A 128 -2.55 15.39 3.14
C SER A 128 -1.15 15.58 2.55
N VAL A 129 -1.08 15.68 1.22
CA VAL A 129 0.16 15.94 0.48
C VAL A 129 0.03 17.31 -0.16
N ASP A 130 0.95 18.22 0.13
CA ASP A 130 0.96 19.56 -0.46
C ASP A 130 1.76 19.60 -1.78
N GLU A 131 1.83 20.80 -2.38
CA GLU A 131 2.54 21.04 -3.64
C GLU A 131 4.07 20.83 -3.57
N ASN A 132 4.65 20.79 -2.37
CA ASN A 132 6.06 20.51 -2.13
C ASN A 132 6.29 19.04 -1.69
N LEU A 133 5.26 18.19 -1.84
CA LEU A 133 5.23 16.79 -1.42
C LEU A 133 5.42 16.59 0.10
N VAL A 134 5.15 17.62 0.89
CA VAL A 134 5.15 17.49 2.35
C VAL A 134 3.90 16.72 2.77
N CYS A 135 4.12 15.57 3.41
CA CYS A 135 3.06 14.72 3.93
C CYS A 135 2.74 15.10 5.39
N SER A 136 1.47 15.43 5.66
CA SER A 136 0.93 15.70 7.00
C SER A 136 -0.28 14.82 7.30
N PHE A 137 -0.59 14.60 8.58
CA PHE A 137 -1.61 13.64 9.01
C PHE A 137 -2.68 14.29 9.88
N GLN A 138 -3.95 13.96 9.61
CA GLN A 138 -5.07 14.27 10.47
C GLN A 138 -5.60 12.98 11.09
N ILE A 139 -5.69 12.93 12.42
CA ILE A 139 -6.05 11.71 13.18
C ILE A 139 -7.44 11.86 13.79
N LEU A 140 -8.29 10.87 13.53
CA LEU A 140 -9.62 10.71 14.07
C LEU A 140 -9.59 9.60 15.12
N LYS A 141 -9.61 9.97 16.39
CA LYS A 141 -9.65 9.00 17.50
C LYS A 141 -11.02 8.32 17.59
N PRO A 142 -11.07 7.06 18.05
CA PRO A 142 -12.34 6.40 18.34
C PRO A 142 -13.10 7.17 19.44
N ALA A 143 -14.44 7.11 19.38
CA ALA A 143 -15.34 7.79 20.32
C ALA A 143 -15.47 7.06 21.65
#